data_AF-A0A4V6E9X1-F1
#
_entry.id   AF-A0A4V6E9X1-F1
#
_cell.length_a   1.000
_cell.length_b   1.000
_cell.length_c   1.000
_cell.angle_alpha   90.00
_cell.angle_beta   90.00
_cell.angle_gamma   90.00
#
_symmetry.space_group_name_H-M   'P 1'
#
loop_
_entity.id
_entity.type
_entity.pdbx_description
1 polymer ?
#
loop_
_entity_poly.entity_id
_entity_poly.type
_entity_poly.pdbx_seq_one_letter_code
_entity_poly.pdbx_strand_id
1 'polypeptide(L)'
;MDLSWTVDRAGDASLVRCRVRNDDAVPRRVRIESRFEAPVLPPRRGGVPADGWDANGVTLRIGPDERRGFGFATPAPPVDPPVEIAEVEPIEPTGSDGSAREVVGCTADGRDAGSTPAAALRELAEHRPPRAAVDGDPEVNDRPEDTAGAGDARGSDRDRDEAESDDDADGGDDTEDDDGALARADPGSVDDWFAAVESRIDRAERLTGADVATATEVVGDAGGVDPLADLDDRIDDDAERLRAVSERAAALAERAAETDVPVDALERLA
;
A
#
# COMPACT_ATOMS: atom_id res chain seq x y z
N MET A 1 17.84 20.16 0.77
CA MET A 1 16.88 19.58 1.74
C MET A 1 15.55 19.68 1.07
N ASP A 2 15.09 18.55 0.58
CA ASP A 2 14.05 18.49 -0.42
C ASP A 2 12.95 17.59 0.11
N LEU A 3 11.70 18.07 0.05
CA LEU A 3 10.54 17.40 0.59
C LEU A 3 9.50 17.24 -0.51
N SER A 4 9.10 16.00 -0.76
CA SER A 4 7.97 15.66 -1.64
C SER A 4 6.90 14.91 -0.85
N TRP A 5 5.65 15.03 -1.28
CA TRP A 5 4.51 14.40 -0.61
C TRP A 5 3.44 13.95 -1.58
N THR A 6 2.64 13.00 -1.12
CA THR A 6 1.39 12.57 -1.76
C THR A 6 0.35 12.38 -0.66
N VAL A 7 -0.88 12.82 -0.93
CA VAL A 7 -2.00 12.68 -0.02
C VAL A 7 -3.09 11.88 -0.70
N ASP A 8 -3.53 10.82 -0.03
CA ASP A 8 -4.65 9.99 -0.45
C ASP A 8 -5.79 10.07 0.58
N ARG A 9 -7.03 9.89 0.13
CA ARG A 9 -8.21 9.95 0.99
C ARG A 9 -8.72 8.52 1.24
N ALA A 10 -8.70 8.10 2.51
CA ALA A 10 -9.23 6.81 2.94
C ALA A 10 -10.36 7.02 3.97
N GLY A 11 -11.61 7.03 3.47
CA GLY A 11 -12.79 7.29 4.31
C GLY A 11 -12.79 8.71 4.89
N ASP A 12 -12.82 8.82 6.21
CA ASP A 12 -12.73 10.08 6.95
C ASP A 12 -11.28 10.52 7.25
N ALA A 13 -10.29 9.66 6.98
CA ALA A 13 -8.88 9.94 7.17
C ALA A 13 -8.16 10.34 5.87
N SER A 14 -7.14 11.20 6.02
CA SER A 14 -6.16 11.49 4.98
C SER A 14 -4.88 10.72 5.28
N LEU A 15 -4.37 9.99 4.29
CA LEU A 15 -3.11 9.27 4.33
C LEU A 15 -2.04 10.12 3.65
N VAL A 16 -1.06 10.55 4.41
CA VAL A 16 0.03 11.39 3.92
C VAL A 16 1.29 10.53 3.82
N ARG A 17 1.88 10.48 2.62
CA ARG A 17 3.17 9.85 2.35
C ARG A 17 4.15 10.96 1.97
N CYS A 18 5.31 10.97 2.59
CA CYS A 18 6.33 11.99 2.37
C CYS A 18 7.70 11.34 2.15
N ARG A 19 8.52 11.98 1.32
CA ARG A 19 9.93 11.64 1.11
C ARG A 19 10.76 12.89 1.35
N VAL A 20 11.76 12.76 2.22
CA VAL A 20 12.71 13.83 2.52
C VAL A 20 14.10 13.41 2.08
N ARG A 21 14.83 14.31 1.42
CA ARG A 21 16.18 14.10 0.89
C ARG A 21 17.16 15.12 1.45
N ASN A 22 18.30 14.63 1.91
CA ASN A 22 19.43 15.44 2.32
C ASN A 22 20.52 15.41 1.24
N ASP A 23 20.68 16.49 0.49
CA ASP A 23 21.75 16.65 -0.52
C ASP A 23 23.06 17.21 0.06
N ASP A 24 23.11 17.40 1.37
CA ASP A 24 24.32 17.87 2.04
C ASP A 24 25.17 16.69 2.51
N ALA A 25 26.50 16.88 2.48
CA ALA A 25 27.47 15.91 2.96
C ALA A 25 27.52 15.74 4.51
N VAL A 26 26.58 16.36 5.23
CA VAL A 26 26.50 16.33 6.70
C VAL A 26 25.16 15.73 7.10
N PRO A 27 25.12 14.76 8.04
CA PRO A 27 23.86 14.22 8.54
C PRO A 27 23.06 15.32 9.24
N ARG A 28 21.73 15.28 9.13
CA ARG A 28 20.84 16.29 9.71
C ARG A 28 19.70 15.66 10.50
N ARG A 29 19.28 16.36 11.55
CA ARG A 29 18.03 16.14 12.26
C ARG A 29 16.98 17.07 11.65
N VAL A 30 15.90 16.50 11.14
CA VAL A 30 14.82 17.25 10.47
C VAL A 30 13.52 17.03 11.22
N ARG A 31 12.87 18.13 11.61
CA ARG A 31 11.52 18.15 12.17
C ARG A 31 10.53 18.47 11.07
N ILE A 32 9.54 17.59 10.90
CA ILE A 32 8.49 17.75 9.91
C ILE A 32 7.16 17.77 10.64
N GLU A 33 6.37 18.80 10.38
CA GLU A 33 5.09 19.02 11.05
C GLU A 33 3.93 18.92 10.07
N SER A 34 2.82 18.39 10.58
CA SER A 34 1.55 18.30 9.89
C SER A 34 0.84 19.64 9.97
N ARG A 35 0.29 20.10 8.84
CA ARG A 35 -0.53 21.34 8.79
C ARG A 35 -2.02 21.09 8.99
N PHE A 36 -2.40 19.85 9.28
CA PHE A 36 -3.79 19.48 9.50
C PHE A 36 -4.27 19.93 10.87
N GLU A 37 -5.53 20.37 10.96
CA GLU A 37 -6.18 20.72 12.22
C GLU A 37 -6.66 19.48 12.99
N ALA A 38 -5.89 18.38 12.93
CA ALA A 38 -6.18 17.14 13.64
C ALA A 38 -4.89 16.37 14.00
N PRO A 39 -4.91 15.56 15.08
CA PRO A 39 -3.74 14.82 15.52
C PRO A 39 -3.21 13.87 14.45
N VAL A 40 -1.87 13.80 14.38
CA VAL A 40 -1.15 12.82 13.59
C VAL A 40 -1.32 11.43 14.20
N LEU A 41 -1.71 10.48 13.36
CA LEU A 41 -1.78 9.06 13.67
C LEU A 41 -0.55 8.38 13.06
N PRO A 42 0.51 8.17 13.86
CA PRO A 42 1.74 7.57 13.37
C PRO A 42 1.55 6.07 13.09
N PRO A 43 2.41 5.48 12.24
CA PRO A 43 2.44 4.03 12.04
C PRO A 43 2.78 3.34 13.36
N ARG A 44 2.06 2.25 13.66
CA ARG A 44 2.22 1.49 14.91
C ARG A 44 2.64 0.05 14.63
N ARG A 45 3.56 -0.47 15.43
CA ARG A 45 3.89 -1.92 15.49
C ARG A 45 3.58 -2.42 16.89
N GLY A 46 2.66 -3.38 17.01
CA GLY A 46 2.20 -3.88 18.31
C GLY A 46 1.53 -2.80 19.19
N GLY A 47 0.86 -1.82 18.58
CA GLY A 47 0.21 -0.70 19.29
C GLY A 47 1.13 0.45 19.67
N VAL A 48 2.45 0.29 19.58
CA VAL A 48 3.45 1.33 19.89
C VAL A 48 3.72 2.17 18.63
N PRO A 49 3.64 3.52 18.71
CA PRO A 49 4.06 4.41 17.64
C PRO A 49 5.52 4.17 17.23
N ALA A 50 5.81 4.30 15.93
CA ALA A 50 7.19 4.32 15.46
C ALA A 50 8.00 5.45 16.14
N ASP A 51 9.30 5.24 16.27
CA ASP A 51 10.19 6.21 16.93
C ASP A 51 10.21 7.56 16.21
N GLY A 52 10.28 8.63 17.01
CA GLY A 52 10.38 10.01 16.51
C GLY A 52 9.05 10.68 16.19
N TRP A 53 7.92 10.01 16.39
CA TRP A 53 6.59 10.58 16.18
C TRP A 53 5.99 11.20 17.45
N ASP A 54 5.28 12.30 17.27
CA ASP A 54 4.37 12.87 18.25
C ASP A 54 3.02 13.25 17.61
N ALA A 55 2.17 13.96 18.35
CA ALA A 55 0.83 14.31 17.89
C ALA A 55 0.81 15.31 16.71
N ASN A 56 1.91 16.01 16.45
CA ASN A 56 1.99 17.08 15.45
C ASN A 56 2.87 16.69 14.25
N GLY A 57 3.73 15.69 14.38
CA GLY A 57 4.61 15.30 13.28
C GLY A 57 5.68 14.31 13.67
N VAL A 58 6.79 14.35 12.93
CA VAL A 58 7.90 13.42 13.07
C VAL A 58 9.25 14.14 13.09
N THR A 59 10.14 13.66 13.93
CA THR A 59 11.55 14.06 13.96
C THR A 59 12.40 12.91 13.44
N LEU A 60 13.07 13.13 12.32
CA LEU A 60 13.87 12.13 11.64
C LEU A 60 15.35 12.52 11.64
N ARG A 61 16.22 11.52 11.62
CA ARG A 61 17.65 11.69 11.32
C ARG A 61 17.88 11.21 9.89
N ILE A 62 18.57 12.01 9.09
CA ILE A 62 18.85 11.73 7.68
C ILE A 62 20.36 11.86 7.49
N GLY A 63 21.00 10.80 7.03
CA GLY A 63 22.42 10.77 6.69
C GLY A 63 22.78 11.69 5.53
N PRO A 64 24.08 11.84 5.23
CA PRO A 64 24.53 12.56 4.05
C PRO A 64 24.06 11.84 2.79
N ASP A 65 23.57 12.59 1.80
CA ASP A 65 23.04 12.06 0.53
C ASP A 65 21.90 11.03 0.69
N GLU A 66 21.28 10.95 1.88
CA GLU A 66 20.24 9.97 2.20
C GLU A 66 18.85 10.49 1.83
N ARG A 67 18.01 9.58 1.33
CA ARG A 67 16.57 9.76 1.11
C ARG A 67 15.80 8.91 2.11
N ARG A 68 14.83 9.50 2.80
CA ARG A 68 14.02 8.80 3.80
C ARG A 68 12.53 9.01 3.57
N GLY A 69 11.79 7.91 3.47
CA GLY A 69 10.33 7.88 3.40
C GLY A 69 9.70 7.80 4.79
N PHE A 70 8.57 8.50 4.97
CA PHE A 70 7.73 8.40 6.16
C PHE A 70 6.27 8.71 5.80
N GLY A 71 5.33 8.30 6.65
CA GLY A 71 3.93 8.58 6.40
C GLY A 71 3.08 8.48 7.67
N PHE A 72 1.93 9.11 7.64
CA PHE A 72 0.97 9.14 8.74
C PHE A 72 -0.46 9.25 8.24
N ALA A 73 -1.41 8.95 9.11
CA ALA A 73 -2.82 9.23 8.89
C ALA A 73 -3.27 10.42 9.75
N THR A 74 -4.29 11.14 9.31
CA THR A 74 -4.93 12.19 10.12
C THR A 74 -6.43 12.22 9.83
N PRO A 75 -7.31 12.30 10.84
CA PRO A 75 -8.77 12.31 10.67
C PRO A 75 -9.27 13.71 10.27
N ALA A 76 -8.63 14.31 9.27
CA ALA A 76 -8.97 15.62 8.73
C ALA A 76 -8.94 15.60 7.20
N PRO A 77 -9.71 16.47 6.52
CA PRO A 77 -9.64 16.60 5.07
C PRO A 77 -8.23 17.04 4.60
N PRO A 78 -7.83 16.72 3.37
CA PRO A 78 -6.53 17.08 2.82
C PRO A 78 -6.34 18.61 2.80
N VAL A 79 -5.18 19.07 3.25
CA VAL A 79 -4.73 20.47 3.19
C VAL A 79 -3.50 20.58 2.28
N ASP A 80 -3.33 21.72 1.63
CA ASP A 80 -2.19 21.99 0.72
C ASP A 80 -1.44 23.27 1.17
N PRO A 81 -0.15 23.18 1.58
CA PRO A 81 0.66 21.97 1.70
C PRO A 81 0.28 21.13 2.95
N PRO A 82 0.32 19.78 2.88
CA PRO A 82 -0.07 18.90 3.98
C PRO A 82 0.95 18.87 5.13
N VAL A 83 2.21 19.14 4.82
CA VAL A 83 3.34 19.08 5.75
C VAL A 83 4.32 20.22 5.47
N GLU A 84 5.12 20.56 6.47
CA GLU A 84 6.23 21.51 6.32
C GLU A 84 7.47 21.08 7.12
N ILE A 85 8.64 21.50 6.65
CA ILE A 85 9.88 21.35 7.41
C ILE A 85 9.94 22.49 8.42
N ALA A 86 9.71 22.19 9.70
CA ALA A 86 9.73 23.19 10.76
C ALA A 86 11.16 23.49 11.24
N GLU A 87 12.02 22.47 11.35
CA GLU A 87 13.39 22.63 11.83
C GLU A 87 14.38 21.72 11.11
N VAL A 88 15.60 22.22 10.89
CA VAL A 88 16.72 21.47 10.32
C VAL A 88 17.98 21.79 11.11
N GLU A 89 18.55 20.78 11.76
CA GLU A 89 19.78 20.92 12.53
C GLU A 89 20.87 19.96 12.01
N PRO A 90 22.09 20.44 11.75
CA PRO A 90 23.23 19.57 11.47
C PRO A 90 23.55 18.68 12.66
N ILE A 91 23.87 17.41 12.39
CA ILE A 91 24.42 16.47 13.36
C ILE A 91 25.92 16.39 13.08
N GLU A 92 26.76 16.73 14.06
CA GLU A 92 28.20 16.55 13.88
C GLU A 92 28.51 15.05 13.79
N PRO A 93 29.22 14.58 12.74
CA PRO A 93 29.63 13.19 12.67
C PRO A 93 30.60 12.95 13.82
N THR A 94 30.17 12.23 14.84
CA THR A 94 31.05 11.78 15.91
C THR A 94 32.10 10.86 15.29
N GLY A 95 33.29 11.40 15.02
CA GLY A 95 34.44 10.58 14.72
C GLY A 95 34.71 9.65 15.91
N SER A 96 35.04 8.40 15.60
CA SER A 96 35.46 7.33 16.53
C SER A 96 34.38 6.37 17.00
N ASP A 97 34.53 5.14 16.51
CA ASP A 97 34.26 3.91 17.23
C ASP A 97 34.86 4.02 18.66
N GLY A 98 34.04 3.85 19.69
CA GLY A 98 34.46 4.10 21.07
C GLY A 98 33.33 4.30 22.08
N SER A 99 32.73 3.19 22.50
CA SER A 99 32.20 2.96 23.86
C SER A 99 31.22 3.99 24.46
N ALA A 100 29.96 3.57 24.51
CA ALA A 100 29.08 3.59 25.69
C ALA A 100 28.79 4.93 26.40
N ARG A 101 27.50 5.26 26.36
CA ARG A 101 26.75 5.96 27.43
C ARG A 101 27.38 7.28 27.89
N GLU A 102 27.05 8.35 27.19
CA GLU A 102 26.87 9.64 27.85
C GLU A 102 25.39 9.88 28.09
N VAL A 103 25.02 9.64 29.34
CA VAL A 103 23.72 9.94 29.93
C VAL A 103 23.65 11.45 30.07
N VAL A 104 22.90 12.12 29.19
CA VAL A 104 22.55 13.53 29.39
C VAL A 104 21.62 13.61 30.58
N GLY A 105 22.12 14.26 31.64
CA GLY A 105 21.42 14.46 32.90
C GLY A 105 20.22 15.38 32.73
N CYS A 106 19.06 14.88 33.15
CA CYS A 106 17.93 15.68 33.62
C CYS A 106 17.46 15.07 34.94
N THR A 107 17.99 15.53 36.08
CA THR A 107 17.41 15.22 37.40
C THR A 107 17.46 16.42 38.32
N ALA A 108 16.38 17.19 38.29
CA ALA A 108 15.68 17.82 39.42
C ALA A 108 14.34 18.26 38.81
N ASP A 109 13.17 17.71 39.13
CA ASP A 109 12.60 17.41 40.43
C ASP A 109 11.74 16.12 40.38
N GLY A 110 11.66 15.45 41.52
CA GLY A 110 11.28 14.03 41.60
C GLY A 110 9.80 13.67 41.45
N ARG A 111 9.56 12.44 40.98
CA ARG A 111 8.73 11.45 41.69
C ARG A 111 8.99 10.03 41.20
N ASP A 112 9.32 9.20 42.19
CA ASP A 112 9.28 7.75 42.32
C ASP A 112 9.99 6.81 41.33
N ALA A 113 10.90 6.06 41.93
CA ALA A 113 11.54 4.89 41.37
C ALA A 113 10.55 3.72 41.30
N GLY A 114 10.44 3.11 40.12
CA GLY A 114 9.96 1.75 39.96
C GLY A 114 8.45 1.56 40.16
N SER A 115 7.66 1.92 39.14
CA SER A 115 6.37 1.28 38.95
C SER A 115 6.61 -0.20 38.66
N THR A 116 6.72 -0.99 39.73
CA THR A 116 6.73 -2.45 39.62
C THR A 116 5.39 -2.88 39.02
N PRO A 117 5.32 -3.96 38.24
CA PRO A 117 4.07 -4.43 37.63
C PRO A 117 2.94 -4.60 38.65
N ALA A 118 3.29 -4.95 39.89
CA ALA A 118 2.35 -5.08 41.01
C ALA A 118 1.78 -3.73 41.51
N ALA A 119 2.53 -2.63 41.39
CA ALA A 119 2.03 -1.29 41.70
C ALA A 119 1.07 -0.79 40.61
N ALA A 120 1.40 -1.01 39.33
CA ALA A 120 0.53 -0.70 38.20
C ALA A 120 -0.79 -1.51 38.23
N LEU A 121 -0.74 -2.81 38.58
CA LEU A 121 -1.94 -3.64 38.72
C LEU A 121 -2.83 -3.25 39.90
N ARG A 122 -2.26 -2.66 40.96
CA ARG A 122 -3.03 -2.13 42.09
C ARG A 122 -3.71 -0.79 41.75
N GLU A 123 -3.11 -0.02 40.85
CA GLU A 123 -3.68 1.24 40.33
C GLU A 123 -4.81 0.97 39.33
N LEU A 124 -4.74 -0.11 38.56
CA LEU A 124 -5.79 -0.65 37.69
C LEU A 124 -6.93 -1.35 38.45
N ALA A 125 -7.23 -0.92 39.68
CA ALA A 125 -8.19 -1.54 40.59
C ALA A 125 -9.47 -2.03 39.88
N GLU A 126 -9.89 -3.24 40.27
CA GLU A 126 -11.00 -4.06 39.77
C GLU A 126 -12.00 -3.31 38.87
N HIS A 127 -11.67 -3.24 37.58
CA HIS A 127 -12.63 -2.91 36.54
C HIS A 127 -13.54 -4.10 36.33
N ARG A 128 -14.47 -4.29 37.27
CA ARG A 128 -15.60 -5.17 37.03
C ARG A 128 -16.43 -4.49 35.94
N PRO A 129 -16.57 -5.09 34.74
CA PRO A 129 -17.45 -4.53 33.73
C PRO A 129 -18.86 -4.38 34.33
N PRO A 130 -19.67 -3.40 33.86
CA PRO A 130 -21.03 -3.20 34.35
C PRO A 130 -21.78 -4.55 34.36
N ARG A 131 -22.61 -4.83 35.37
CA ARG A 131 -23.31 -6.13 35.51
C ARG A 131 -24.02 -6.57 34.21
N ALA A 132 -24.53 -5.61 33.44
CA ALA A 132 -25.15 -5.83 32.13
C ALA A 132 -24.24 -6.48 31.06
N ALA A 133 -22.92 -6.47 31.23
CA ALA A 133 -21.97 -7.12 30.32
C ALA A 133 -21.59 -8.55 30.76
N VAL A 134 -21.95 -8.97 31.98
CA VAL A 134 -21.61 -10.29 32.54
C VAL A 134 -22.84 -11.19 32.62
N ASP A 135 -24.03 -10.61 32.74
CA ASP A 135 -25.30 -11.32 32.63
C ASP A 135 -25.68 -11.44 31.15
N GLY A 136 -25.03 -12.38 30.45
CA GLY A 136 -25.61 -12.95 29.25
C GLY A 136 -26.78 -13.83 29.68
N ASP A 137 -28.00 -13.38 29.40
CA ASP A 137 -29.22 -14.17 29.54
C ASP A 137 -30.02 -14.06 28.23
N PRO A 138 -30.79 -15.08 27.85
CA PRO A 138 -30.61 -15.79 26.60
C PRO A 138 -31.78 -15.48 25.67
N GLU A 139 -31.73 -16.08 24.50
CA GLU A 139 -32.77 -16.14 23.48
C GLU A 139 -34.22 -15.97 23.97
N VAL A 140 -34.92 -15.01 23.38
CA VAL A 140 -36.36 -15.14 23.10
C VAL A 140 -36.57 -14.99 21.60
N ASN A 141 -36.78 -16.16 21.00
CA ASN A 141 -37.54 -16.40 19.78
C ASN A 141 -38.70 -15.40 19.63
N ASP A 142 -38.77 -14.70 18.49
CA ASP A 142 -40.05 -14.35 17.88
C ASP A 142 -39.93 -14.52 16.36
N ARG A 143 -40.58 -15.59 15.90
CA ARG A 143 -40.82 -15.89 14.48
C ARG A 143 -41.90 -14.95 13.92
N PRO A 144 -41.93 -14.76 12.60
CA PRO A 144 -42.86 -13.86 11.92
C PRO A 144 -44.22 -14.55 11.63
N GLU A 145 -45.31 -13.80 11.72
CA GLU A 145 -46.61 -14.11 11.09
C GLU A 145 -47.07 -12.84 10.34
N ASP A 146 -47.07 -12.86 9.02
CA ASP A 146 -48.21 -13.18 8.14
C ASP A 146 -49.36 -12.17 8.22
N THR A 147 -49.58 -11.42 7.13
CA THR A 147 -50.93 -11.27 6.55
C THR A 147 -50.89 -10.64 5.16
N ALA A 148 -51.65 -11.28 4.28
CA ALA A 148 -51.75 -11.08 2.85
C ALA A 148 -52.60 -9.88 2.43
N GLY A 149 -52.38 -9.43 1.19
CA GLY A 149 -53.25 -8.51 0.46
C GLY A 149 -53.04 -8.65 -1.05
N ALA A 150 -53.98 -9.33 -1.70
CA ALA A 150 -53.99 -9.72 -3.10
C ALA A 150 -54.22 -8.55 -4.09
N GLY A 151 -53.73 -8.71 -5.32
CA GLY A 151 -54.04 -7.87 -6.48
C GLY A 151 -53.69 -8.60 -7.77
N ASP A 152 -54.73 -8.95 -8.51
CA ASP A 152 -54.80 -9.89 -9.63
C ASP A 152 -54.45 -9.23 -10.99
N ALA A 153 -54.20 -10.09 -11.98
CA ALA A 153 -54.52 -9.96 -13.41
C ALA A 153 -53.49 -9.42 -14.44
N ARG A 154 -53.01 -10.40 -15.23
CA ARG A 154 -53.11 -10.54 -16.71
C ARG A 154 -52.09 -9.85 -17.62
N GLY A 155 -51.56 -10.67 -18.54
CA GLY A 155 -50.94 -10.24 -19.79
C GLY A 155 -50.07 -11.32 -20.43
N SER A 156 -50.71 -12.37 -20.98
CA SER A 156 -50.10 -13.28 -21.95
C SER A 156 -50.14 -12.59 -23.30
N ASP A 157 -49.03 -12.54 -24.06
CA ASP A 157 -49.05 -12.69 -25.51
C ASP A 157 -47.67 -13.12 -26.03
N ARG A 158 -47.73 -14.05 -27.00
CA ARG A 158 -46.63 -14.67 -27.74
C ARG A 158 -46.50 -13.94 -29.08
N ASP A 159 -45.29 -13.85 -29.62
CA ASP A 159 -44.91 -13.83 -31.05
C ASP A 159 -43.36 -13.92 -31.03
N ARG A 160 -42.65 -15.00 -31.41
CA ARG A 160 -42.51 -15.70 -32.69
C ARG A 160 -42.38 -14.77 -33.90
N ASP A 161 -41.15 -14.56 -34.35
CA ASP A 161 -40.83 -14.56 -35.77
C ASP A 161 -39.37 -14.97 -36.00
N GLU A 162 -39.23 -15.94 -36.89
CA GLU A 162 -38.02 -16.42 -37.53
C GLU A 162 -37.68 -15.45 -38.69
N ALA A 163 -36.40 -15.17 -38.90
CA ALA A 163 -35.89 -14.72 -40.20
C ALA A 163 -34.45 -15.18 -40.37
N GLU A 164 -34.32 -16.26 -41.13
CA GLU A 164 -33.09 -16.66 -41.82
C GLU A 164 -32.79 -15.65 -42.94
N SER A 165 -31.51 -15.33 -43.16
CA SER A 165 -31.00 -15.08 -44.50
C SER A 165 -29.51 -15.38 -44.54
N ASP A 166 -29.19 -16.41 -45.32
CA ASP A 166 -27.89 -16.71 -45.90
C ASP A 166 -27.30 -15.49 -46.63
N ASP A 167 -25.97 -15.39 -46.67
CA ASP A 167 -25.21 -15.19 -47.92
C ASP A 167 -23.67 -15.19 -47.65
N ASP A 168 -23.06 -16.29 -48.07
CA ASP A 168 -21.82 -16.45 -48.84
C ASP A 168 -20.48 -15.79 -48.42
N ALA A 169 -19.60 -16.65 -47.90
CA ALA A 169 -18.30 -17.09 -48.44
C ALA A 169 -17.40 -16.11 -49.21
N ASP A 170 -16.16 -15.94 -48.71
CA ASP A 170 -14.86 -16.13 -49.39
C ASP A 170 -13.77 -15.91 -48.32
N GLY A 171 -12.68 -16.65 -48.14
CA GLY A 171 -11.99 -17.70 -48.88
C GLY A 171 -10.81 -18.15 -47.99
N GLY A 172 -10.45 -19.43 -48.05
CA GLY A 172 -9.52 -20.05 -47.10
C GLY A 172 -8.04 -19.74 -47.34
N ASP A 173 -7.24 -20.03 -46.33
CA ASP A 173 -5.94 -20.66 -46.55
C ASP A 173 -5.66 -21.66 -45.41
N ASP A 174 -5.31 -22.86 -45.81
CA ASP A 174 -4.95 -23.99 -44.98
C ASP A 174 -3.49 -23.86 -44.54
N THR A 175 -3.22 -23.87 -43.24
CA THR A 175 -2.00 -24.48 -42.71
C THR A 175 -2.30 -25.01 -41.32
N GLU A 176 -2.42 -26.34 -41.23
CA GLU A 176 -2.36 -27.07 -39.97
C GLU A 176 -0.90 -27.05 -39.49
N ASP A 177 -0.65 -26.41 -38.34
CA ASP A 177 0.40 -26.80 -37.41
C ASP A 177 0.00 -26.31 -36.00
N ASP A 178 -0.18 -27.29 -35.11
CA ASP A 178 0.09 -27.35 -33.66
C ASP A 178 0.36 -26.02 -32.90
N ASP A 179 -0.27 -25.88 -31.73
CA ASP A 179 -0.08 -24.85 -30.69
C ASP A 179 -0.75 -23.45 -30.87
N GLY A 180 -1.98 -23.43 -31.39
CA GLY A 180 -2.74 -22.19 -31.65
C GLY A 180 -3.62 -21.62 -30.50
N ALA A 181 -3.34 -21.88 -29.23
CA ALA A 181 -4.17 -21.41 -28.10
C ALA A 181 -3.56 -20.27 -27.25
N LEU A 182 -2.63 -19.47 -27.79
CA LEU A 182 -2.10 -18.27 -27.12
C LEU A 182 -2.03 -17.01 -28.01
N ALA A 183 -2.51 -17.06 -29.26
CA ALA A 183 -2.38 -15.93 -30.18
C ALA A 183 -3.62 -15.02 -30.20
N ARG A 184 -3.88 -14.36 -29.06
CA ARG A 184 -4.41 -12.98 -29.05
C ARG A 184 -3.64 -12.20 -27.99
N ALA A 185 -2.37 -11.95 -28.25
CA ALA A 185 -1.62 -10.93 -27.55
C ALA A 185 -2.22 -9.57 -27.95
N ASP A 186 -3.22 -9.15 -27.18
CA ASP A 186 -3.72 -7.77 -27.17
C ASP A 186 -2.56 -6.87 -26.73
N PRO A 187 -2.30 -5.72 -27.38
CA PRO A 187 -1.33 -4.76 -26.87
C PRO A 187 -1.80 -4.27 -25.49
N GLY A 188 -1.20 -4.84 -24.45
CA GLY A 188 -1.68 -4.73 -23.06
C GLY A 188 -1.69 -6.05 -22.30
N SER A 189 -1.01 -7.09 -22.78
CA SER A 189 -0.86 -8.36 -22.05
C SER A 189 0.01 -8.19 -20.80
N VAL A 190 -0.21 -9.04 -19.81
CA VAL A 190 0.59 -9.05 -18.58
C VAL A 190 2.06 -9.40 -18.89
N ASP A 191 2.29 -10.22 -19.92
CA ASP A 191 3.63 -10.59 -20.40
C ASP A 191 4.36 -9.40 -21.03
N ASP A 192 3.69 -8.57 -21.84
CA ASP A 192 4.28 -7.34 -22.38
C ASP A 192 4.70 -6.38 -21.26
N TRP A 193 3.88 -6.30 -20.20
CA TRP A 193 4.21 -5.51 -19.02
C TRP A 193 5.45 -6.07 -18.29
N PHE A 194 5.53 -7.39 -18.08
CA PHE A 194 6.72 -8.01 -17.49
C PHE A 194 7.97 -7.77 -18.35
N ALA A 195 7.89 -7.96 -19.67
CA ALA A 195 9.00 -7.71 -20.59
C ALA A 195 9.48 -6.24 -20.55
N ALA A 196 8.56 -5.28 -20.37
CA ALA A 196 8.90 -3.88 -20.21
C ALA A 196 9.55 -3.55 -18.85
N VAL A 197 9.23 -4.31 -17.79
CA VAL A 197 9.89 -4.21 -16.48
C VAL A 197 11.29 -4.84 -16.56
N GLU A 198 11.42 -6.03 -17.13
CA GLU A 198 12.70 -6.72 -17.35
C GLU A 198 13.66 -5.84 -18.15
N SER A 199 13.22 -5.27 -19.27
CA SER A 199 14.04 -4.37 -20.09
C SER A 199 14.55 -3.15 -19.32
N ARG A 200 13.80 -2.67 -18.32
CA ARG A 200 14.22 -1.57 -17.44
C ARG A 200 15.25 -2.01 -16.42
N ILE A 201 15.04 -3.18 -15.80
CA ILE A 201 15.98 -3.77 -14.84
C ILE A 201 17.31 -4.05 -15.55
N ASP A 202 17.29 -4.72 -16.71
CA ASP A 202 18.48 -5.01 -17.52
C ASP A 202 19.26 -3.72 -17.86
N ARG A 203 18.53 -2.63 -18.15
CA ARG A 203 19.14 -1.33 -18.41
C ARG A 203 19.81 -0.74 -17.17
N ALA A 204 19.14 -0.79 -16.01
CA ALA A 204 19.71 -0.31 -14.75
C ALA A 204 20.95 -1.14 -14.34
N GLU A 205 20.90 -2.45 -14.55
CA GLU A 205 22.02 -3.36 -14.30
C GLU A 205 23.20 -3.06 -15.22
N ARG A 206 22.96 -2.83 -16.52
CA ARG A 206 24.03 -2.42 -17.46
C ARG A 206 24.71 -1.11 -17.08
N LEU A 207 24.01 -0.18 -16.44
CA LEU A 207 24.57 1.10 -15.99
C LEU A 207 25.33 0.99 -14.66
N THR A 208 24.99 0.00 -13.84
CA THR A 208 25.57 -0.18 -12.51
C THR A 208 27.03 -0.61 -12.61
N GLY A 209 27.95 0.31 -12.30
CA GLY A 209 29.39 0.07 -12.39
C GLY A 209 29.94 0.08 -13.83
N ALA A 210 29.17 0.60 -14.79
CA ALA A 210 29.57 0.69 -16.19
C ALA A 210 30.78 1.60 -16.40
N ASP A 211 31.63 1.24 -17.37
CA ASP A 211 32.58 2.20 -17.93
C ASP A 211 31.86 3.23 -18.83
N VAL A 212 32.57 4.31 -19.17
CA VAL A 212 32.00 5.43 -19.94
C VAL A 212 31.52 4.99 -21.34
N ALA A 213 32.16 4.00 -21.97
CA ALA A 213 31.75 3.53 -23.28
C ALA A 213 30.41 2.79 -23.19
N THR A 214 30.27 1.88 -22.22
CA THR A 214 29.01 1.19 -21.94
C THR A 214 27.90 2.17 -21.55
N ALA A 215 28.18 3.14 -20.68
CA ALA A 215 27.20 4.15 -20.28
C ALA A 215 26.69 4.96 -21.48
N THR A 216 27.59 5.32 -22.41
CA THR A 216 27.22 6.08 -23.63
C THR A 216 26.36 5.25 -24.57
N GLU A 217 26.65 3.95 -24.73
CA GLU A 217 25.82 3.03 -25.51
C GLU A 217 24.40 2.96 -24.95
N VAL A 218 24.27 2.74 -23.64
CA VAL A 218 22.95 2.65 -22.98
C VAL A 218 22.15 3.95 -23.10
N VAL A 219 22.81 5.11 -22.97
CA VAL A 219 22.19 6.43 -23.18
C VAL A 219 21.73 6.58 -24.64
N GLY A 220 22.51 6.08 -25.60
CA GLY A 220 22.14 6.04 -27.01
C GLY A 220 20.90 5.18 -27.26
N ASP A 221 20.87 3.96 -26.74
CA ASP A 221 19.74 3.03 -26.83
C ASP A 221 18.46 3.62 -26.21
N ALA A 222 18.60 4.39 -25.14
CA ALA A 222 17.48 5.03 -24.44
C ALA A 222 16.96 6.28 -25.16
N GLY A 223 17.66 6.80 -26.17
CA GLY A 223 17.30 8.04 -26.86
C GLY A 223 17.68 9.30 -26.08
N GLY A 224 18.63 9.21 -25.14
CA GLY A 224 19.14 10.33 -24.36
C GLY A 224 19.16 10.07 -22.86
N VAL A 225 19.51 11.11 -22.09
CA VAL A 225 19.61 11.06 -20.63
C VAL A 225 18.27 11.32 -19.93
N ASP A 226 17.33 12.02 -20.58
CA ASP A 226 16.03 12.35 -19.98
C ASP A 226 15.25 11.08 -19.55
N PRO A 227 15.17 10.01 -20.36
CA PRO A 227 14.50 8.77 -19.94
C PRO A 227 15.20 8.02 -18.81
N LEU A 228 16.47 8.33 -18.54
CA LEU A 228 17.27 7.72 -17.48
C LEU A 228 17.23 8.50 -16.17
N ALA A 229 16.82 9.78 -16.21
CA ALA A 229 16.80 10.67 -15.05
C ALA A 229 15.95 10.10 -13.91
N ASP A 230 14.82 9.46 -14.26
CA ASP A 230 13.86 8.87 -13.32
C ASP A 230 13.91 7.33 -13.33
N LEU A 231 14.98 6.72 -13.86
CA LEU A 231 15.06 5.27 -13.99
C LEU A 231 15.06 4.57 -12.61
N ASP A 232 15.79 5.11 -11.64
CA ASP A 232 15.87 4.58 -10.27
C ASP A 232 14.49 4.58 -9.59
N ASP A 233 13.78 5.72 -9.61
CA ASP A 233 12.43 5.82 -9.04
C ASP A 233 11.45 4.89 -9.76
N ARG A 234 11.59 4.74 -11.09
CA ARG A 234 10.75 3.82 -11.86
C ARG A 234 11.02 2.34 -11.55
N ILE A 235 12.26 1.97 -11.21
CA ILE A 235 12.61 0.61 -10.77
C ILE A 235 12.02 0.34 -9.38
N ASP A 236 12.08 1.32 -8.47
CA ASP A 236 11.43 1.22 -7.17
C ASP A 236 9.91 1.00 -7.31
N ASP A 237 9.25 1.80 -8.15
CA ASP A 237 7.82 1.67 -8.47
C ASP A 237 7.49 0.29 -9.08
N ASP A 238 8.32 -0.20 -10.01
CA ASP A 238 8.15 -1.54 -10.59
C ASP A 238 8.27 -2.62 -9.53
N ALA A 239 9.25 -2.51 -8.62
CA ALA A 239 9.45 -3.49 -7.55
C ALA A 239 8.26 -3.50 -6.58
N GLU A 240 7.68 -2.35 -6.22
CA GLU A 240 6.46 -2.28 -5.42
C GLU A 240 5.28 -2.93 -6.15
N ARG A 241 5.13 -2.65 -7.45
CA ARG A 241 4.04 -3.17 -8.27
C ARG A 241 4.13 -4.69 -8.47
N LEU A 242 5.34 -5.23 -8.69
CA LEU A 242 5.58 -6.67 -8.78
C LEU A 242 5.19 -7.39 -7.48
N ARG A 243 5.53 -6.83 -6.31
CA ARG A 243 5.12 -7.39 -5.01
C ARG A 243 3.60 -7.42 -4.88
N ALA A 244 2.93 -6.32 -5.21
CA ALA A 244 1.47 -6.25 -5.17
C ALA A 244 0.78 -7.26 -6.11
N VAL A 245 1.31 -7.44 -7.32
CA VAL A 245 0.82 -8.46 -8.27
C VAL A 245 1.01 -9.87 -7.71
N SER A 246 2.18 -10.16 -7.15
CA SER A 246 2.46 -11.46 -6.53
C SER A 246 1.53 -11.78 -5.36
N GLU A 247 1.30 -10.82 -4.46
CA GLU A 247 0.38 -10.99 -3.32
C GLU A 247 -1.06 -11.27 -3.79
N ARG A 248 -1.53 -10.50 -4.77
CA ARG A 248 -2.86 -10.69 -5.35
C ARG A 248 -2.99 -12.04 -6.04
N ALA A 249 -1.98 -12.45 -6.81
CA ALA A 249 -1.98 -13.74 -7.50
C ALA A 249 -2.03 -14.90 -6.49
N ALA A 250 -1.24 -14.82 -5.42
CA ALA A 250 -1.26 -15.82 -4.35
C ALA A 250 -2.63 -15.91 -3.65
N ALA A 251 -3.24 -14.78 -3.29
CA ALA A 251 -4.56 -14.75 -2.67
C ALA A 251 -5.66 -15.29 -3.60
N LEU A 252 -5.57 -15.01 -4.90
CA LEU A 252 -6.49 -15.57 -5.89
C LEU A 252 -6.33 -17.08 -6.05
N ALA A 253 -5.09 -17.57 -6.05
CA ALA A 253 -4.81 -19.00 -6.16
C ALA A 253 -5.33 -19.78 -4.94
N GLU A 254 -5.15 -19.25 -3.72
CA GLU A 254 -5.69 -19.83 -2.49
C GLU A 254 -7.22 -19.91 -2.56
N ARG A 255 -7.89 -18.80 -2.87
CA ARG A 255 -9.35 -18.78 -3.00
C ARG A 255 -9.87 -19.72 -4.08
N ALA A 256 -9.14 -19.86 -5.20
CA ALA A 256 -9.50 -20.79 -6.26
C ALA A 256 -9.40 -22.25 -5.79
N ALA A 257 -8.38 -22.58 -4.98
CA ALA A 257 -8.23 -23.91 -4.39
C ALA A 257 -9.32 -24.25 -3.37
N GLU A 258 -9.88 -23.25 -2.67
CA GLU A 258 -10.98 -23.43 -1.71
C GLU A 258 -12.37 -23.49 -2.37
N THR A 259 -12.50 -23.00 -3.61
CA THR A 259 -13.78 -22.93 -4.31
C THR A 259 -14.08 -24.25 -5.02
N ASP A 260 -15.05 -25.00 -4.50
CA ASP A 260 -15.59 -26.18 -5.17
C ASP A 260 -16.89 -25.82 -5.91
N VAL A 261 -16.93 -26.02 -7.23
CA VAL A 261 -18.12 -25.79 -8.05
C VAL A 261 -18.89 -27.11 -8.15
N PRO A 262 -20.14 -27.21 -7.68
CA PRO A 262 -20.89 -28.47 -7.65
C PRO A 262 -21.46 -28.81 -9.03
N VAL A 263 -20.60 -29.07 -10.01
CA VAL A 263 -20.96 -29.36 -11.40
C VAL A 263 -21.92 -30.55 -11.48
N ASP A 264 -21.69 -31.61 -10.69
CA ASP A 264 -22.56 -32.80 -10.62
C ASP A 264 -23.98 -32.51 -10.13
N ALA A 265 -24.17 -31.45 -9.34
CA ALA A 265 -25.50 -31.05 -8.87
C ALA A 265 -26.25 -30.24 -9.92
N LEU A 266 -25.52 -29.46 -10.73
CA LEU A 266 -26.06 -28.69 -11.84
C LEU A 266 -26.44 -29.60 -13.02
N GLU A 267 -25.62 -30.61 -13.34
CA GLU A 267 -25.93 -31.57 -14.40
C GLU A 267 -27.20 -32.40 -14.12
N ARG A 268 -27.52 -32.66 -12.85
CA ARG A 268 -28.76 -33.36 -12.45
C ARG A 268 -30.03 -32.52 -12.59
N LEU A 269 -29.91 -31.21 -12.82
CA LEU A 269 -31.06 -30.31 -13.02
C LEU A 269 -31.37 -30.04 -14.50
N ALA A 270 -30.47 -30.42 -15.42
CA ALA A 270 -30.65 -30.33 -16.87
C ALA A 270 -31.35 -31.58 -17.43
#